data_AF-A0A831W7R7-F1
#
_entry.id   AF-A0A831W7R7-F1
#
_cell.length_a   1.000
_cell.length_b   1.000
_cell.length_c   1.000
_cell.angle_alpha   90.00
_cell.angle_beta   90.00
_cell.angle_gamma   90.00
#
_symmetry.space_group_name_H-M   'P 1'
#
loop_
_entity.id
_entity.type
_entity.pdbx_description
1 polymer ?
#
loop_
_entity_poly.entity_id
_entity_poly.type
_entity_poly.pdbx_seq_one_letter_code
_entity_poly.pdbx_strand_id
1 'polypeptide(L)' 'KAGFDVREPEEAHLCCGSAGTYAITQPRLSGQLRENKLRRLESAGGEVIGTANIGCLLHLQEKAKLPVRHWIEWLEKYCV' A
#
# COMPACT_ATOMS: atom_id res chain seq x y z
N LYS A 1 14.44 -11.98 -10.84
CA LYS A 1 14.14 -10.74 -10.09
C LYS A 1 13.91 -9.63 -11.11
N ALA A 2 12.87 -8.80 -10.93
CA ALA A 2 12.44 -7.79 -11.91
C ALA A 2 13.25 -6.46 -11.87
N GLY A 3 14.45 -6.45 -11.26
CA GLY A 3 15.32 -5.27 -11.24
C GLY A 3 14.99 -4.18 -10.22
N PHE A 4 13.96 -4.35 -9.38
CA PHE A 4 13.59 -3.35 -8.36
C PHE A 4 14.38 -3.52 -7.04
N ASP A 5 14.79 -2.40 -6.46
CA ASP A 5 15.25 -2.32 -5.06
C ASP A 5 14.03 -2.22 -4.14
N VAL A 6 13.67 -3.34 -3.50
CA VAL A 6 12.47 -3.42 -2.66
C VAL A 6 12.86 -3.09 -1.22
N ARG A 7 12.32 -1.98 -0.71
CA ARG A 7 12.45 -1.59 0.69
C ARG A 7 11.29 -2.17 1.51
N GLU A 8 11.64 -2.96 2.52
CA GLU A 8 10.64 -3.51 3.42
C GLU A 8 10.31 -2.50 4.53
N PRO A 9 9.03 -2.12 4.71
CA PRO A 9 8.63 -1.24 5.79
C PRO A 9 8.66 -1.96 7.14
N GLU A 10 8.82 -1.20 8.21
CA GLU A 10 8.54 -1.72 9.56
C GLU A 10 7.10 -2.25 9.65
N GLU A 11 6.91 -3.33 10.41
CA GLU A 11 5.60 -3.95 10.63
C GLU A 11 4.88 -4.27 9.29
N ALA A 12 5.60 -4.83 8.32
CA ALA A 12 5.10 -5.14 6.98
C ALA A 12 3.82 -6.00 6.97
N HIS A 13 3.57 -6.78 8.01
CA HIS A 13 2.39 -7.62 8.20
C HIS A 13 1.11 -6.85 8.55
N LEU A 14 1.19 -5.57 8.95
CA LEU A 14 0.00 -4.80 9.31
C LEU A 14 -0.96 -4.65 8.13
N CYS A 15 -2.25 -4.86 8.41
CA CYS A 15 -3.34 -4.69 7.46
C CYS A 15 -3.49 -3.22 7.04
N CYS A 16 -3.87 -3.00 5.78
CA CYS A 16 -4.12 -1.66 5.25
C CYS A 16 -5.47 -1.07 5.68
N GLY A 17 -6.41 -1.88 6.20
CA GLY A 17 -7.72 -1.43 6.67
C GLY A 17 -8.85 -1.48 5.63
N SER A 18 -8.60 -1.91 4.38
CA SER A 18 -9.58 -1.89 3.29
C SER A 18 -10.61 -3.02 3.28
N ALA A 19 -10.60 -3.91 4.27
CA ALA A 19 -11.37 -5.16 4.25
C ALA A 19 -12.90 -4.94 4.33
N GLY A 20 -13.56 -4.96 3.17
CA GLY A 20 -15.00 -5.20 2.95
C GLY A 20 -15.95 -4.61 3.99
N THR A 21 -16.84 -5.45 4.54
CA THR A 21 -17.88 -5.06 5.50
C THR A 21 -17.32 -4.37 6.74
N TYR A 22 -16.13 -4.77 7.18
CA TYR A 22 -15.48 -4.16 8.34
C TYR A 22 -15.04 -2.71 8.05
N ALA A 23 -14.52 -2.43 6.86
CA ALA A 23 -14.13 -1.07 6.47
C ALA A 23 -15.33 -0.10 6.49
N ILE A 24 -16.52 -0.59 6.18
CA ILE A 24 -17.78 0.18 6.20
C ILE A 24 -18.35 0.29 7.61
N THR A 25 -18.37 -0.82 8.35
CA THR A 25 -18.99 -0.87 9.70
C THR A 25 -18.09 -0.27 10.79
N GLN A 26 -16.78 -0.19 10.55
CA GLN A 26 -15.77 0.34 11.48
C GLN A 26 -14.82 1.36 10.80
N PRO A 27 -15.35 2.49 10.29
CA PRO A 27 -14.58 3.43 9.47
C PRO A 27 -13.42 4.07 10.24
N ARG A 28 -13.59 4.30 11.55
CA ARG A 28 -12.53 4.86 12.41
C ARG A 28 -11.32 3.93 12.48
N LEU A 29 -11.54 2.64 12.70
CA LEU A 29 -10.42 1.70 12.83
C LEU A 29 -9.79 1.38 11.46
N SER A 30 -10.59 1.29 10.40
CA SER A 30 -10.10 1.22 9.02
C SER A 30 -9.16 2.40 8.69
N GLY A 31 -9.57 3.64 9.02
CA GLY A 31 -8.75 4.83 8.85
C GLY A 31 -7.46 4.81 9.68
N GLN A 32 -7.51 4.38 10.95
CA GLN A 32 -6.33 4.24 11.80
C GLN A 32 -5.33 3.21 11.25
N LEU A 33 -5.81 2.05 10.77
CA LEU A 33 -4.97 1.04 10.14
C LEU A 33 -4.29 1.59 8.88
N ARG A 34 -5.02 2.33 8.04
CA ARG A 34 -4.46 3.00 6.87
C ARG A 34 -3.37 3.99 7.25
N GLU A 35 -3.63 4.87 8.20
CA GLU A 35 -2.66 5.88 8.63
C GLU A 35 -1.39 5.23 9.19
N ASN A 36 -1.54 4.19 10.01
CA ASN A 36 -0.41 3.43 10.54
C ASN A 36 0.40 2.80 9.40
N LYS A 37 -0.27 2.15 8.44
CA LYS A 37 0.38 1.51 7.30
C LYS A 37 1.12 2.50 6.41
N LEU A 38 0.50 3.64 6.09
CA LEU A 38 1.12 4.69 5.28
C LEU A 38 2.35 5.28 5.96
N ARG A 39 2.30 5.57 7.27
CA ARG A 39 3.47 6.08 7.99
C ARG A 39 4.68 5.16 7.86
N ARG A 40 4.48 3.83 8.00
CA ARG A 40 5.56 2.85 7.88
C ARG A 40 6.06 2.68 6.45
N LEU A 41 5.15 2.68 5.47
CA LEU A 41 5.50 2.59 4.06
C LEU A 41 6.31 3.81 3.60
N GLU A 42 5.87 5.01 3.97
CA GLU A 42 6.53 6.27 3.59
C GLU A 42 7.86 6.46 4.31
N SER A 43 8.05 5.89 5.50
CA SER A 43 9.32 5.94 6.22
C SER A 43 10.36 4.92 5.71
N ALA A 44 9.96 3.94 4.88
CA ALA A 44 10.85 2.90 4.37
C ALA A 44 11.88 3.42 3.34
N GLY A 45 11.73 4.67 2.86
CA GLY A 45 12.66 5.31 1.93
C GLY A 45 12.50 4.89 0.47
N GLY A 46 11.35 4.30 0.10
CA GLY A 46 11.00 4.02 -1.29
C GLY A 46 10.35 5.22 -1.99
N GLU A 47 10.35 5.21 -3.31
CA GLU A 47 9.75 6.28 -4.14
C GLU A 47 8.28 6.01 -4.49
N VAL A 48 7.85 4.75 -4.42
CA VAL A 48 6.52 4.28 -4.80
C VAL A 48 6.11 3.12 -3.89
N ILE A 49 4.82 3.04 -3.59
CA ILE A 49 4.23 1.95 -2.81
C ILE A 49 3.66 0.91 -3.78
N GLY A 50 4.23 -0.31 -3.75
CA GLY A 50 3.72 -1.45 -4.51
C GLY A 50 2.70 -2.27 -3.73
N THR A 51 1.62 -2.68 -4.38
CA THR A 51 0.62 -3.61 -3.80
C THR A 51 0.13 -4.62 -4.84
N ALA A 52 -0.26 -5.81 -4.37
CA ALA A 52 -0.92 -6.85 -5.15
C ALA A 52 -2.42 -6.96 -4.86
N ASN A 53 -2.97 -6.04 -4.05
CA ASN A 53 -4.38 -6.02 -3.69
C ASN A 53 -5.01 -4.68 -4.08
N ILE A 54 -6.00 -4.73 -4.97
CA ILE A 54 -6.70 -3.55 -5.49
C ILE A 54 -7.44 -2.77 -4.39
N GLY A 55 -7.96 -3.46 -3.37
CA GLY A 55 -8.61 -2.82 -2.22
C GLY A 55 -7.63 -1.99 -1.40
N CYS A 56 -6.45 -2.54 -1.08
CA CYS A 56 -5.38 -1.76 -0.45
C CYS A 56 -4.88 -0.64 -1.36
N LEU A 57 -4.79 -0.87 -2.68
CA LEU A 57 -4.39 0.17 -3.63
C LEU A 57 -5.30 1.40 -3.50
N LEU A 58 -6.60 1.21 -3.73
CA LEU A 58 -7.57 2.30 -3.70
C LEU A 58 -7.61 2.96 -2.32
N HIS A 59 -7.64 2.16 -1.26
CA HIS A 59 -7.76 2.67 0.10
C HIS A 59 -6.54 3.46 0.58
N LEU A 60 -5.32 2.99 0.28
CA LEU A 60 -4.07 3.68 0.61
C LEU A 60 -3.92 4.94 -0.24
N GLN A 61 -4.26 4.87 -1.53
CA GLN A 61 -4.12 5.98 -2.48
C GLN A 61 -4.95 7.21 -2.08
N GLU A 62 -6.04 7.04 -1.33
CA GLU A 62 -6.82 8.17 -0.80
C GLU A 62 -6.01 9.13 0.09
N LYS A 63 -4.93 8.66 0.74
CA LYS A 63 -4.15 9.43 1.73
C LYS A 63 -2.64 9.34 1.56
N ALA A 64 -2.14 8.48 0.68
CA ALA A 64 -0.72 8.31 0.44
C ALA A 64 -0.10 9.59 -0.14
N LYS A 65 1.12 9.91 0.30
CA LYS A 65 1.96 10.96 -0.29
C LYS A 65 2.74 10.46 -1.49
N LEU A 66 3.12 9.17 -1.45
CA LEU A 66 3.79 8.49 -2.55
C LEU A 66 2.76 7.85 -3.49
N PRO A 67 3.06 7.72 -4.79
CA PRO A 67 2.21 6.96 -5.70
C PRO A 67 2.01 5.53 -5.21
N VAL A 68 0.78 5.03 -5.26
CA VAL A 68 0.44 3.63 -4.98
C VAL A 68 0.16 2.94 -6.31
N ARG A 69 0.80 1.80 -6.57
CA ARG A 69 0.74 1.10 -7.86
C ARG A 69 0.49 -0.37 -7.69
N HIS A 70 -0.28 -0.95 -8.62
CA HIS A 70 -0.36 -2.39 -8.73
C HIS A 70 0.91 -2.95 -9.38
N TRP A 71 1.46 -4.03 -8.85
CA TRP A 71 2.74 -4.58 -9.35
C TRP A 71 2.72 -4.95 -10.84
N ILE A 72 1.56 -5.34 -11.40
CA ILE A 72 1.40 -5.63 -12.84
C ILE A 72 1.67 -4.40 -13.70
N GLU A 73 1.19 -3.21 -13.33
CA GLU A 73 1.45 -1.97 -14.07
C GLU A 73 2.95 -1.71 -14.19
N TRP A 74 3.70 -2.13 -13.18
CA TRP A 74 5.14 -1.96 -13.14
C TRP A 74 5.89 -2.99 -13.97
N LEU A 75 5.46 -4.25 -13.94
CA LEU A 75 6.06 -5.27 -14.80
C LEU A 75 5.81 -4.98 -16.27
N GLU A 76 4.60 -4.57 -16.64
CA GLU A 76 4.28 -4.17 -18.01
C GLU A 76 5.20 -3.02 -18.47
N LYS A 77 5.41 -2.01 -17.62
CA LYS A 77 6.16 -0.82 -18.01
C LYS A 77 7.68 -1.01 -18.04
N TYR A 78 8.23 -1.93 -17.23
CA TYR A 78 9.68 -2.00 -16.97
C TYR A 78 10.31 -3.37 -17.20
N CYS A 79 9.53 -4.43 -17.45
CA CYS A 79 10.05 -5.80 -17.58
C CYS A 79 9.62 -6.54 -18.85
N VAL A 80 8.77 -5.93 -19.67
CA VAL A 80 8.39 -6.39 -21.01
C VAL A 80 9.08 -5.48 -22.03
#